data_AF-A0A416W1K0-F1
#
_entry.id   AF-A0A416W1K0-F1
#
_cell.length_a   1.000
_cell.length_b   1.000
_cell.length_c   1.000
_cell.angle_alpha   90.00
_cell.angle_beta   90.00
_cell.angle_gamma   90.00
#
_symmetry.space_group_name_H-M   'P 1'
#
loop_
_entity.id
_entity.type
_entity.pdbx_description
1 polymer ?
#
loop_
_entity_poly.entity_id
_entity_poly.type
_entity_poly.pdbx_seq_one_letter_code
_entity_poly.pdbx_strand_id
1 'polypeptide(L)'
;MKKSLFALSLFLLMQAVNLSAVMAQDEPDASFDAFLKKFTSSAEFQYSRVKFPVATPIFLITANGDEQEVPFTQEEWPLLGDKELKEFRQETQDGVYFRHFTVRDKDHVEFEAGLEESELDLSVIFDLIDGKWYVTDCFNGIYGGIPVDDFDATVYEVQQKNEQFIKKHP
;
A
#
# COMPACT_ATOMS: atom_id res chain seq x y z
N MET A 1 -51.53 15.38 5.71
CA MET A 1 -50.82 14.11 5.42
C MET A 1 -49.69 14.25 4.38
N LYS A 2 -48.98 15.39 4.26
CA LYS A 2 -47.88 15.56 3.27
C LYS A 2 -46.45 15.57 3.85
N LYS A 3 -46.29 15.75 5.17
CA LYS A 3 -44.98 15.78 5.83
C LYS A 3 -44.37 14.38 6.08
N SER A 4 -45.22 13.35 6.17
CA SER A 4 -44.80 11.95 6.42
C SER A 4 -44.22 11.24 5.18
N LEU A 5 -44.66 11.61 3.97
CA LEU A 5 -44.16 11.04 2.72
C LEU A 5 -42.77 11.57 2.37
N PHE A 6 -42.44 12.81 2.78
CA PHE A 6 -41.16 13.43 2.49
C PHE A 6 -40.02 12.85 3.34
N ALA A 7 -40.29 12.53 4.62
CA ALA A 7 -39.31 11.90 5.50
C ALA A 7 -39.02 10.44 5.11
N LEU A 8 -40.04 9.68 4.67
CA LEU A 8 -39.86 8.31 4.19
C LEU A 8 -39.06 8.27 2.87
N SER A 9 -39.32 9.23 1.97
CA SER A 9 -38.54 9.41 0.74
C SER A 9 -37.06 9.71 1.03
N LEU A 10 -36.78 10.64 1.95
CA LEU A 10 -35.40 10.99 2.31
C LEU A 10 -34.64 9.83 2.98
N PHE A 11 -35.34 9.01 3.78
CA PHE A 11 -34.76 7.82 4.40
C PHE A 11 -34.47 6.71 3.38
N LEU A 12 -35.36 6.49 2.40
CA LEU A 12 -35.10 5.56 1.29
C LEU A 12 -33.96 6.04 0.39
N LEU A 13 -33.86 7.34 0.12
CA LEU A 13 -32.75 7.93 -0.62
C LEU A 13 -31.42 7.73 0.10
N MET A 14 -31.35 7.92 1.42
CA MET A 14 -30.15 7.62 2.22
C MET A 14 -29.78 6.14 2.18
N GLN A 15 -30.75 5.23 2.31
CA GLN A 15 -30.52 3.78 2.20
C GLN A 15 -29.99 3.37 0.82
N ALA A 16 -30.54 3.96 -0.25
CA ALA A 16 -30.10 3.70 -1.62
C ALA A 16 -28.69 4.22 -1.89
N VAL A 17 -28.31 5.38 -1.32
CA VAL A 17 -26.95 5.93 -1.40
C VAL A 17 -25.97 5.02 -0.67
N ASN A 18 -26.30 4.57 0.54
CA ASN A 18 -25.45 3.63 1.30
C ASN A 18 -25.29 2.29 0.58
N LEU A 19 -26.37 1.76 0.01
CA LEU A 19 -26.31 0.49 -0.73
C LEU A 19 -25.47 0.64 -2.01
N SER A 20 -25.59 1.76 -2.72
CA SER A 20 -24.79 2.03 -3.93
C SER A 20 -23.30 2.21 -3.61
N ALA A 21 -22.98 2.84 -2.47
CA ALA A 21 -21.59 2.98 -2.00
C ALA A 21 -20.98 1.64 -1.62
N VAL A 22 -21.75 0.77 -0.94
CA VAL A 22 -21.33 -0.61 -0.61
C VAL A 22 -21.11 -1.43 -1.88
N MET A 23 -22.02 -1.37 -2.85
CA MET A 23 -21.90 -2.09 -4.12
C MET A 23 -20.71 -1.59 -4.98
N ALA A 24 -20.43 -0.27 -4.98
CA ALA A 24 -19.27 0.29 -5.68
C ALA A 24 -17.92 -0.12 -5.08
N GLN A 25 -17.90 -0.54 -3.82
CA GLN A 25 -16.72 -1.08 -3.14
C GLN A 25 -16.47 -2.57 -3.50
N ASP A 26 -17.47 -3.25 -4.05
CA ASP A 26 -17.45 -4.70 -4.30
C ASP A 26 -17.25 -5.15 -5.74
N GLU A 27 -17.10 -4.20 -6.67
CA GLU A 27 -16.80 -4.53 -8.06
C GLU A 27 -15.37 -5.11 -8.21
N PRO A 28 -15.20 -6.16 -9.04
CA PRO A 28 -13.88 -6.67 -9.41
C PRO A 28 -13.03 -5.59 -10.06
N ASP A 29 -11.71 -5.69 -9.92
CA ASP A 29 -10.81 -4.80 -10.63
C ASP A 29 -10.77 -5.15 -12.12
N ALA A 30 -10.81 -4.12 -12.97
CA ALA A 30 -10.82 -4.29 -14.42
C ALA A 30 -9.51 -4.89 -14.99
N SER A 31 -8.37 -4.54 -14.38
CA SER A 31 -7.04 -5.08 -14.69
C SER A 31 -6.04 -4.67 -13.60
N PHE A 32 -4.87 -5.32 -13.58
CA PHE A 32 -3.79 -4.92 -12.66
C PHE A 32 -3.33 -3.47 -12.90
N ASP A 33 -3.16 -3.03 -14.16
CA ASP A 33 -2.73 -1.66 -14.45
C ASP A 33 -3.77 -0.61 -14.00
N ALA A 34 -5.07 -0.93 -14.12
CA ALA A 34 -6.13 -0.05 -13.65
C ALA A 34 -6.16 0.01 -12.11
N PHE A 35 -5.97 -1.14 -11.45
CA PHE A 35 -5.78 -1.22 -10.00
C PHE A 35 -4.58 -0.37 -9.56
N LEU A 36 -3.40 -0.60 -10.16
CA LEU A 36 -2.14 0.03 -9.77
C LEU A 36 -2.25 1.56 -9.89
N LYS A 37 -2.79 2.05 -11.01
CA LYS A 37 -3.02 3.48 -11.21
C LYS A 37 -3.89 4.09 -10.11
N LYS A 38 -4.91 3.38 -9.65
CA LYS A 38 -5.77 3.86 -8.57
C LYS A 38 -5.06 3.77 -7.22
N PHE A 39 -4.38 2.65 -6.96
CA PHE A 39 -3.58 2.37 -5.77
C PHE A 39 -2.54 3.46 -5.48
N THR A 40 -1.86 3.94 -6.52
CA THR A 40 -0.83 4.97 -6.42
C THR A 40 -1.36 6.42 -6.42
N SER A 41 -2.67 6.61 -6.62
CA SER A 41 -3.29 7.94 -6.78
C SER A 41 -4.28 8.32 -5.66
N SER A 42 -4.65 7.39 -4.80
CA SER A 42 -5.60 7.60 -3.69
C SER A 42 -5.14 6.83 -2.46
N ALA A 43 -4.87 7.56 -1.37
CA ALA A 43 -4.42 6.97 -0.12
C ALA A 43 -5.49 6.09 0.51
N GLU A 44 -6.76 6.53 0.52
CA GLU A 44 -7.87 5.72 1.02
C GLU A 44 -7.98 4.38 0.27
N PHE A 45 -7.91 4.43 -1.06
CA PHE A 45 -7.96 3.21 -1.87
C PHE A 45 -6.74 2.33 -1.61
N GLN A 46 -5.54 2.92 -1.47
CA GLN A 46 -4.32 2.20 -1.15
C GLN A 46 -4.48 1.40 0.15
N TYR A 47 -4.82 2.06 1.26
CA TYR A 47 -5.02 1.39 2.54
C TYR A 47 -6.08 0.28 2.47
N SER A 48 -7.17 0.49 1.72
CA SER A 48 -8.22 -0.52 1.55
C SER A 48 -7.75 -1.79 0.81
N ARG A 49 -6.64 -1.68 0.07
CA ARG A 49 -6.08 -2.74 -0.77
C ARG A 49 -4.73 -3.25 -0.27
N VAL A 50 -4.37 -2.97 0.97
CA VAL A 50 -3.28 -3.69 1.66
C VAL A 50 -3.90 -4.65 2.67
N LYS A 51 -3.46 -5.91 2.69
CA LYS A 51 -3.82 -6.87 3.73
C LYS A 51 -2.89 -6.66 4.90
N PHE A 52 -3.37 -5.97 5.94
CA PHE A 52 -2.62 -5.79 7.18
C PHE A 52 -2.92 -6.88 8.22
N PRO A 53 -1.92 -7.29 9.02
CA PRO A 53 -0.49 -7.07 8.76
C PRO A 53 -0.08 -7.76 7.45
N VAL A 54 0.90 -7.20 6.73
CA VAL A 54 1.44 -7.89 5.56
C VAL A 54 2.20 -9.16 6.00
N ALA A 55 2.44 -10.08 5.08
CA ALA A 55 2.94 -11.41 5.42
C ALA A 55 4.33 -11.38 6.10
N THR A 56 5.25 -10.56 5.60
CA THR A 56 6.59 -10.39 6.16
C THR A 56 6.59 -9.30 7.25
N PRO A 57 7.03 -9.60 8.49
CA PRO A 57 7.15 -8.60 9.54
C PRO A 57 8.35 -7.66 9.30
N ILE A 58 8.43 -6.59 10.08
CA ILE A 58 9.61 -5.74 10.16
C ILE A 58 10.64 -6.39 11.08
N PHE A 59 11.90 -6.45 10.64
CA PHE A 59 13.03 -6.96 11.43
C PHE A 59 13.89 -5.79 11.94
N LEU A 60 13.89 -5.58 13.25
CA LEU A 60 14.69 -4.54 13.93
C LEU A 60 15.92 -5.15 14.58
N ILE A 61 16.96 -4.34 14.79
CA ILE A 61 18.19 -4.77 15.45
C ILE A 61 18.19 -4.31 16.92
N THR A 62 18.29 -5.25 17.85
CA THR A 62 18.42 -4.94 19.27
C THR A 62 19.83 -4.45 19.62
N ALA A 63 20.00 -3.88 20.82
CA ALA A 63 21.31 -3.46 21.32
C ALA A 63 22.36 -4.59 21.40
N ASN A 64 21.92 -5.85 21.45
CA ASN A 64 22.80 -7.02 21.46
C ASN A 64 23.13 -7.55 20.05
N GLY A 65 22.54 -6.98 19.00
CA GLY A 65 22.68 -7.43 17.62
C GLY A 65 21.70 -8.55 17.22
N ASP A 66 20.79 -8.96 18.12
CA ASP A 66 19.72 -9.92 17.79
C ASP A 66 18.59 -9.23 17.03
N GLU A 67 17.88 -9.99 16.19
CA GLU A 67 16.69 -9.53 15.46
C GLU A 67 15.43 -9.56 16.35
N GLN A 68 14.62 -8.50 16.25
CA GLN A 68 13.31 -8.41 16.85
C GLN A 68 12.26 -8.17 15.77
N GLU A 69 11.28 -9.08 15.68
CA GLU A 69 10.15 -8.94 14.77
C GLU A 69 9.08 -8.01 15.33
N VAL A 70 8.56 -7.14 14.46
CA VAL A 70 7.39 -6.29 14.73
C VAL A 70 6.39 -6.46 13.58
N PRO A 71 5.08 -6.55 13.85
CA PRO A 71 4.08 -6.64 12.78
C PRO A 71 4.15 -5.41 11.86
N PHE A 72 4.11 -5.63 10.55
CA PHE A 72 4.03 -4.55 9.58
C PHE A 72 2.54 -4.22 9.31
N THR A 73 2.00 -3.27 10.06
CA THR A 73 0.58 -2.91 10.04
C THR A 73 0.34 -1.60 9.27
N GLN A 74 -0.89 -1.09 9.34
CA GLN A 74 -1.26 0.18 8.73
C GLN A 74 -0.50 1.37 9.33
N GLU A 75 -0.09 1.30 10.60
CA GLU A 75 0.60 2.41 11.29
C GLU A 75 2.02 2.64 10.73
N GLU A 76 2.67 1.56 10.29
CA GLU A 76 4.00 1.56 9.69
C GLU A 76 3.96 1.69 8.15
N TRP A 77 2.80 1.59 7.50
CA TRP A 77 2.74 1.54 6.04
C TRP A 77 3.15 2.85 5.35
N PRO A 78 4.24 2.88 4.54
CA PRO A 78 4.57 4.05 3.73
C PRO A 78 3.71 4.06 2.46
N LEU A 79 2.94 5.14 2.24
CA LEU A 79 2.12 5.28 1.02
C LEU A 79 3.01 5.33 -0.23
N LEU A 80 2.75 4.41 -1.16
CA LEU A 80 3.50 4.25 -2.40
C LEU A 80 2.82 5.02 -3.54
N GLY A 81 3.55 5.92 -4.18
CA GLY A 81 3.05 6.71 -5.30
C GLY A 81 3.42 6.13 -6.67
N ASP A 82 2.99 6.84 -7.71
CA ASP A 82 3.33 6.52 -9.11
C ASP A 82 4.83 6.47 -9.33
N LYS A 83 5.60 7.30 -8.61
CA LYS A 83 7.05 7.33 -8.76
C LYS A 83 7.63 6.02 -8.26
N GLU A 84 7.23 5.55 -7.09
CA GLU A 84 7.80 4.39 -6.40
C GLU A 84 7.53 3.09 -7.17
N LEU A 85 6.33 2.93 -7.74
CA LEU A 85 5.90 1.69 -8.43
C LEU A 85 5.95 1.76 -9.96
N LYS A 86 6.72 2.70 -10.51
CA LYS A 86 6.92 2.82 -11.97
C LYS A 86 8.27 2.27 -12.38
N GLU A 87 8.25 1.46 -13.44
CA GLU A 87 9.47 0.88 -14.01
C GLU A 87 10.49 1.94 -14.38
N PHE A 88 11.74 1.68 -14.01
CA PHE A 88 12.85 2.60 -14.18
C PHE A 88 14.16 1.84 -14.09
N ARG A 89 15.16 2.29 -14.84
CA ARG A 89 16.52 1.80 -14.77
C ARG A 89 17.48 2.95 -15.05
N GLN A 90 18.48 3.13 -14.22
CA GLN A 90 19.49 4.17 -14.40
C GLN A 90 20.85 3.75 -13.82
N GLU A 91 21.92 4.02 -14.55
CA GLU A 91 23.29 3.92 -14.04
C GLU A 91 23.59 5.06 -13.06
N THR A 92 24.11 4.71 -11.89
CA THR A 92 24.53 5.63 -10.81
C THR A 92 26.02 5.46 -10.53
N GLN A 93 26.59 6.27 -9.62
CA GLN A 93 27.97 6.09 -9.18
C GLN A 93 28.18 4.77 -8.42
N ASP A 94 27.12 4.26 -7.79
CA ASP A 94 27.15 3.10 -6.89
C ASP A 94 26.61 1.82 -7.56
N GLY A 95 26.35 1.85 -8.88
CA GLY A 95 25.81 0.73 -9.65
C GLY A 95 24.53 1.09 -10.40
N VAL A 96 23.85 0.08 -10.92
CA VAL A 96 22.57 0.28 -11.63
C VAL A 96 21.43 0.24 -10.63
N TYR A 97 20.69 1.35 -10.55
CA TYR A 97 19.43 1.40 -9.82
C TYR A 97 18.27 0.96 -10.72
N PHE A 98 17.42 0.08 -10.22
CA PHE A 98 16.28 -0.44 -10.94
C PHE A 98 14.99 -0.38 -10.12
N ARG A 99 13.89 -0.38 -10.86
CA ARG A 99 12.50 -0.60 -10.41
C ARG A 99 11.82 -1.35 -11.53
N HIS A 100 11.29 -2.54 -11.28
CA HIS A 100 10.60 -3.31 -12.32
C HIS A 100 9.68 -4.37 -11.74
N PHE A 101 8.76 -4.85 -12.58
CA PHE A 101 7.99 -6.03 -12.25
C PHE A 101 8.80 -7.29 -12.59
N THR A 102 9.07 -8.12 -11.60
CA THR A 102 9.78 -9.41 -11.75
C THR A 102 8.82 -10.51 -12.18
N VAL A 103 7.57 -10.45 -11.72
CA VAL A 103 6.48 -11.39 -12.07
C VAL A 103 5.23 -10.60 -12.45
N ARG A 104 4.54 -10.99 -13.53
CA ARG A 104 3.25 -10.42 -13.96
C ARG A 104 2.27 -11.49 -14.43
N ASP A 105 1.85 -12.33 -13.51
CA ASP A 105 0.86 -13.38 -13.77
C ASP A 105 -0.58 -12.88 -13.61
N LYS A 106 -1.55 -13.73 -13.95
CA LYS A 106 -2.97 -13.35 -13.99
C LYS A 106 -3.57 -12.99 -12.62
N ASP A 107 -2.99 -13.53 -11.55
CA ASP A 107 -3.45 -13.43 -10.17
C ASP A 107 -2.32 -13.16 -9.17
N HIS A 108 -1.10 -12.94 -9.64
CA HIS A 108 0.07 -12.70 -8.83
C HIS A 108 1.07 -11.78 -9.56
N VAL A 109 1.51 -10.72 -8.90
CA VAL A 109 2.47 -9.75 -9.45
C VAL A 109 3.49 -9.41 -8.38
N GLU A 110 4.76 -9.37 -8.77
CA GLU A 110 5.87 -8.97 -7.91
C GLU A 110 6.56 -7.75 -8.50
N PHE A 111 6.92 -6.81 -7.63
CA PHE A 111 7.67 -5.61 -8.00
C PHE A 111 8.87 -5.44 -7.08
N GLU A 112 10.03 -5.16 -7.66
CA GLU A 112 11.28 -4.97 -6.92
C GLU A 112 11.95 -3.65 -7.31
N ALA A 113 12.61 -3.04 -6.32
CA ALA A 113 13.47 -1.88 -6.48
C ALA A 113 14.74 -2.01 -5.66
N GLY A 114 15.86 -1.53 -6.20
CA GLY A 114 17.14 -1.50 -5.50
C GLY A 114 18.32 -1.28 -6.45
N LEU A 115 19.52 -1.43 -5.92
CA LEU A 115 20.74 -1.53 -6.73
C LEU A 115 20.96 -3.00 -7.14
N GLU A 116 21.36 -3.26 -8.38
CA GLU A 116 21.52 -4.63 -8.93
C GLU A 116 22.47 -5.54 -8.09
N GLU A 117 23.41 -4.95 -7.34
CA GLU A 117 24.41 -5.68 -6.54
C GLU A 117 24.25 -5.47 -5.02
N SER A 118 23.09 -4.99 -4.56
CA SER A 118 22.79 -4.73 -3.14
C SER A 118 21.51 -5.43 -2.68
N GLU A 119 21.21 -5.32 -1.39
CA GLU A 119 19.87 -5.61 -0.88
C GLU A 119 18.82 -4.70 -1.54
N LEU A 120 17.59 -5.20 -1.64
CA LEU A 120 16.49 -4.43 -2.20
C LEU A 120 16.16 -3.23 -1.31
N ASP A 121 15.66 -2.16 -1.92
CA ASP A 121 15.03 -1.04 -1.21
C ASP A 121 13.53 -1.30 -1.00
N LEU A 122 12.91 -2.04 -1.91
CA LEU A 122 11.47 -2.30 -1.93
C LEU A 122 11.19 -3.63 -2.63
N SER A 123 10.36 -4.46 -2.02
CA SER A 123 9.68 -5.57 -2.69
C SER A 123 8.20 -5.51 -2.34
N VAL A 124 7.31 -5.64 -3.32
CA VAL A 124 5.86 -5.62 -3.12
C VAL A 124 5.23 -6.78 -3.86
N ILE A 125 4.44 -7.57 -3.14
CA ILE A 125 3.65 -8.67 -3.70
C ILE A 125 2.20 -8.25 -3.79
N PHE A 126 1.61 -8.44 -4.97
CA PHE A 126 0.20 -8.22 -5.23
C PHE A 126 -0.48 -9.53 -5.61
N ASP A 127 -1.57 -9.86 -4.94
CA ASP A 127 -2.40 -11.03 -5.27
C ASP A 127 -3.83 -10.63 -5.61
N LEU A 128 -4.42 -11.34 -6.58
CA LEU A 128 -5.83 -11.20 -6.93
C LEU A 128 -6.67 -12.13 -6.03
N ILE A 129 -7.41 -11.53 -5.09
CA ILE A 129 -8.25 -12.23 -4.12
C ILE A 129 -9.71 -11.85 -4.39
N ASP A 130 -10.55 -12.85 -4.68
CA ASP A 130 -11.97 -12.66 -4.97
C ASP A 130 -12.24 -11.59 -6.04
N GLY A 131 -11.40 -11.55 -7.08
CA GLY A 131 -11.52 -10.61 -8.20
C GLY A 131 -10.97 -9.20 -7.91
N LYS A 132 -10.32 -8.99 -6.78
CA LYS A 132 -9.71 -7.71 -6.37
C LYS A 132 -8.24 -7.87 -6.04
N TRP A 133 -7.41 -6.97 -6.54
CA TRP A 133 -5.99 -6.94 -6.23
C TRP A 133 -5.75 -6.36 -4.84
N TYR A 134 -4.82 -6.99 -4.12
CA TYR A 134 -4.34 -6.54 -2.83
C TYR A 134 -2.83 -6.65 -2.78
N VAL A 135 -2.18 -5.73 -2.06
CA VAL A 135 -0.85 -5.98 -1.51
C VAL A 135 -0.99 -7.00 -0.38
N THR A 136 -0.27 -8.10 -0.48
CA THR A 136 -0.27 -9.19 0.52
C THR A 136 1.06 -9.30 1.24
N ASP A 137 2.14 -8.86 0.60
CA ASP A 137 3.45 -8.77 1.22
C ASP A 137 4.22 -7.51 0.80
N CYS A 138 5.11 -7.06 1.68
CA CYS A 138 5.97 -5.91 1.42
C CYS A 138 7.25 -5.96 2.27
N PHE A 139 8.38 -5.82 1.61
CA PHE A 139 9.62 -5.38 2.24
C PHE A 139 9.87 -3.92 1.88
N ASN A 140 10.22 -3.08 2.85
CA ASN A 140 10.58 -1.69 2.62
C ASN A 140 11.84 -1.32 3.42
N GLY A 141 12.89 -0.93 2.70
CA GLY A 141 14.20 -0.60 3.25
C GLY A 141 14.21 0.56 4.24
N ILE A 142 13.13 1.35 4.35
CA ILE A 142 12.93 2.32 5.44
C ILE A 142 13.09 1.67 6.82
N TYR A 143 12.67 0.40 6.95
CA TYR A 143 12.76 -0.37 8.18
C TYR A 143 13.91 -1.39 8.20
N GLY A 144 14.67 -1.50 7.11
CA GLY A 144 15.72 -2.50 6.98
C GLY A 144 16.86 -2.25 7.95
N GLY A 145 17.04 -3.17 8.92
CA GLY A 145 18.21 -3.17 9.80
C GLY A 145 18.30 -2.00 10.77
N ILE A 146 17.21 -1.26 10.99
CA ILE A 146 17.24 -0.13 11.93
C ILE A 146 17.27 -0.63 13.39
N PRO A 147 17.95 0.10 14.29
CA PRO A 147 17.89 -0.20 15.72
C PRO A 147 16.47 -0.11 16.28
N VAL A 148 16.15 -0.94 17.27
CA VAL A 148 14.83 -0.90 17.96
C VAL A 148 14.52 0.49 18.51
N ASP A 149 15.53 1.19 19.03
CA ASP A 149 15.37 2.53 19.61
C ASP A 149 15.01 3.62 18.58
N ASP A 150 15.25 3.36 17.29
CA ASP A 150 14.96 4.30 16.19
C ASP A 150 13.58 4.06 15.57
N PHE A 151 12.94 2.91 15.84
CA PHE A 151 11.71 2.47 15.18
C PHE A 151 10.56 3.48 15.28
N ASP A 152 10.26 3.96 16.49
CA ASP A 152 9.15 4.92 16.71
C ASP A 152 9.38 6.24 15.96
N ALA A 153 10.63 6.70 15.89
CA ALA A 153 11.00 7.90 15.15
C ALA A 153 10.84 7.68 13.64
N THR A 154 11.26 6.53 13.12
CA THR A 154 11.09 6.15 11.72
C THR A 154 9.61 6.05 11.35
N VAL A 155 8.78 5.41 12.17
CA VAL A 155 7.32 5.34 11.96
C VAL A 155 6.70 6.73 11.97
N TYR A 156 7.09 7.61 12.89
CA TYR A 156 6.63 8.99 12.91
C TYR A 156 6.97 9.74 11.60
N GLU A 157 8.19 9.59 11.08
CA GLU A 157 8.57 10.18 9.79
C GLU A 157 7.75 9.65 8.62
N VAL A 158 7.46 8.35 8.61
CA VAL A 158 6.57 7.73 7.61
C VAL A 158 5.18 8.34 7.67
N GLN A 159 4.61 8.49 8.87
CA GLN A 159 3.31 9.12 9.06
C GLN A 159 3.29 10.58 8.58
N GLN A 160 4.36 11.35 8.85
CA GLN A 160 4.47 12.73 8.35
C GLN A 160 4.56 12.79 6.82
N LYS A 161 5.26 11.85 6.17
CA LYS A 161 5.29 11.74 4.70
C LYS A 161 3.90 11.34 4.16
N ASN A 162 3.21 10.42 4.83
CA ASN A 162 1.86 10.00 4.46
C ASN A 162 0.86 11.15 4.53
N GLU A 163 0.91 12.01 5.55
CA GLU A 163 0.06 13.20 5.62
C GLU A 163 0.23 14.12 4.40
N GLN A 164 1.47 14.27 3.91
CA GLN A 164 1.75 15.08 2.73
C GLN A 164 1.23 14.41 1.45
N PHE A 165 1.32 13.08 1.38
CA PHE A 165 0.78 12.28 0.28
C PHE A 165 -0.76 12.40 0.23
N ILE A 166 -1.44 12.15 1.35
CA ILE A 166 -2.90 12.20 1.48
C ILE A 166 -3.46 13.56 1.04
N LYS A 167 -2.77 14.67 1.39
CA LYS A 167 -3.18 16.02 0.94
C LYS A 167 -3.20 16.19 -0.58
N LYS A 168 -2.37 15.44 -1.31
CA LYS A 168 -2.27 15.47 -2.77
C LYS A 168 -3.10 14.36 -3.44
N HIS A 169 -3.32 13.26 -2.73
CA HIS A 169 -3.87 12.00 -3.20
C HIS A 169 -4.85 11.43 -2.16
N PRO A 170 -6.01 12.08 -1.92
CA PRO A 170 -6.97 11.63 -0.92
C PRO A 170 -7.46 10.20 -1.18
#